data_AF-A0A956CZ88-F1
#
_entry.id   AF-A0A956CZ88-F1
#
_cell.length_a   1.000
_cell.length_b   1.000
_cell.length_c   1.000
_cell.angle_alpha   90.00
_cell.angle_beta   90.00
_cell.angle_gamma   90.00
#
_symmetry.space_group_name_H-M   'P 1'
#
loop_
_entity.id
_entity.type
_entity.pdbx_description
1 polymer ?
#
loop_
_entity_poly.entity_id
_entity_poly.type
_entity_poly.pdbx_seq_one_letter_code
_entity_poly.pdbx_strand_id
1 'polypeptide(L)'
;HLAQRLIWVDGKTGPTFRVAEDHRLATVDDETYALEGGVRLLHPATAEPGVTDAWALVLADYELIQPFSQLQRPVHAFTEAERASGVFRRLDGKEAPLAKVLALRDRGWAPGEFDREHGSGYHDLVRGLPAGRGSLQLHLGAGIAPGVSGYRKTIPLKHVTLTFPAALDRITESELVAELLGLLDD
;
A
#
# COMPACT_ATOMS: atom_id res chain seq x y z
N HIS A 1 3.87 12.14 -22.88
CA HIS A 1 2.46 12.32 -22.48
C HIS A 1 2.12 11.83 -21.07
N LEU A 2 2.33 10.56 -20.68
CA LEU A 2 1.90 10.11 -19.32
C LEU A 2 2.64 10.86 -18.19
N ALA A 3 3.94 11.10 -18.36
CA ALA A 3 4.75 11.76 -17.34
C ALA A 3 4.35 13.21 -17.04
N GLN A 4 3.66 13.89 -17.96
CA GLN A 4 3.17 15.26 -17.76
C GLN A 4 1.98 15.33 -16.81
N ARG A 5 1.23 14.21 -16.66
CA ARG A 5 0.03 14.10 -15.82
C ARG A 5 0.32 13.61 -14.41
N LEU A 6 1.60 13.45 -14.08
CA LEU A 6 2.07 12.88 -12.83
C LEU A 6 3.00 13.88 -12.15
N ILE A 7 2.98 13.85 -10.82
CA ILE A 7 3.87 14.65 -10.00
C ILE A 7 5.03 13.80 -9.53
N TRP A 8 6.23 14.33 -9.65
CA TRP A 8 7.48 13.64 -9.36
C TRP A 8 8.17 14.28 -8.17
N VAL A 9 9.08 13.53 -7.57
CA VAL A 9 9.96 13.96 -6.48
C VAL A 9 11.39 13.74 -6.94
N ASP A 10 12.25 14.74 -6.74
CA ASP A 10 13.68 14.57 -6.88
C ASP A 10 14.19 13.67 -5.73
N GLY A 11 14.73 12.52 -6.10
CA GLY A 11 15.22 11.52 -5.15
C GLY A 11 16.43 11.97 -4.33
N LYS A 12 17.14 13.02 -4.75
CA LYS A 12 18.32 13.54 -4.05
C LYS A 12 17.97 14.74 -3.17
N THR A 13 17.24 15.71 -3.71
CA THR A 13 16.97 16.99 -3.03
C THR A 13 15.63 17.01 -2.30
N GLY A 14 14.62 16.27 -2.79
CA GLY A 14 13.29 16.19 -2.19
C GLY A 14 12.17 17.08 -2.75
N PRO A 15 12.41 18.20 -3.47
CA PRO A 15 11.36 18.96 -4.14
C PRO A 15 10.51 18.13 -5.10
N THR A 16 9.27 18.61 -5.27
CA THR A 16 8.32 18.07 -6.22
C THR A 16 8.34 18.87 -7.52
N PHE A 17 8.05 18.21 -8.64
CA PHE A 17 7.99 18.85 -9.95
C PHE A 17 7.03 18.10 -10.89
N ARG A 18 6.63 18.77 -11.98
CA ARG A 18 5.93 18.17 -13.13
C ARG A 18 6.81 18.24 -14.37
N VAL A 19 6.46 17.45 -15.39
CA VAL A 19 6.99 17.63 -16.75
C VAL A 19 6.02 18.54 -17.50
N ALA A 20 6.50 19.67 -18.00
CA ALA A 20 5.71 20.62 -18.80
C ALA A 20 5.55 20.13 -20.27
N GLU A 21 4.77 20.87 -21.05
CA GLU A 21 4.50 20.54 -22.46
C GLU A 21 5.78 20.58 -23.31
N ASP A 22 6.66 21.54 -23.05
CA ASP A 22 7.96 21.70 -23.69
C ASP A 22 9.05 20.75 -23.16
N HIS A 23 8.66 19.79 -22.32
CA HIS A 23 9.50 18.80 -21.65
C HIS A 23 10.49 19.38 -20.63
N ARG A 24 10.37 20.66 -20.25
CA ARG A 24 11.08 21.18 -19.08
C ARG A 24 10.41 20.69 -17.81
N LEU A 25 11.19 20.66 -16.72
CA LEU A 25 10.66 20.36 -15.40
C LEU A 25 10.23 21.67 -14.75
N ALA A 26 9.06 21.67 -14.12
CA ALA A 26 8.51 22.86 -13.48
C ALA A 26 8.14 22.56 -12.02
N THR A 27 8.41 23.52 -11.14
CA THR A 27 7.92 23.51 -9.75
C THR A 27 6.41 23.78 -9.71
N VAL A 28 5.83 23.80 -8.50
CA VAL A 28 4.41 24.12 -8.31
C VAL A 28 4.09 25.57 -8.71
N ASP A 29 5.08 26.46 -8.61
CA ASP A 29 4.99 27.88 -8.99
C ASP A 29 5.35 28.11 -10.47
N ASP A 30 5.42 27.04 -11.27
CA ASP A 30 5.77 27.02 -12.69
C ASP A 30 7.20 27.51 -13.02
N GLU A 31 8.09 27.52 -12.03
CA GLU A 31 9.50 27.85 -12.21
C GLU A 31 10.28 26.66 -12.77
N THR A 32 11.28 26.92 -13.62
CA THR A 32 12.13 25.85 -14.16
C THR A 32 12.89 25.15 -13.04
N TYR A 33 12.74 23.83 -12.98
CA TYR A 33 13.42 22.98 -12.02
C TYR A 33 14.58 22.23 -12.69
N ALA A 34 15.77 22.24 -12.07
CA ALA A 34 16.92 21.46 -12.50
C ALA A 34 17.03 20.19 -11.67
N LEU A 35 16.86 19.02 -12.30
CA LEU A 35 16.95 17.73 -11.64
C LEU A 35 18.41 17.41 -11.25
N GLU A 36 18.64 17.02 -10.00
CA GLU A 36 19.97 16.65 -9.52
C GLU A 36 20.14 15.15 -9.23
N GLY A 37 19.04 14.42 -9.13
CA GLY A 37 19.01 13.01 -8.75
C GLY A 37 18.17 12.13 -9.66
N GLY A 38 17.94 10.89 -9.22
CA GLY A 38 16.90 10.05 -9.81
C GLY A 38 15.51 10.60 -9.49
N VAL A 39 14.49 10.15 -10.22
CA VAL A 39 13.11 10.59 -10.00
C VAL A 39 12.30 9.50 -9.30
N ARG A 40 11.35 9.91 -8.47
CA ARG A 40 10.32 9.05 -7.89
C ARG A 40 8.95 9.66 -8.11
N LEU A 41 7.91 8.84 -8.11
CA LEU A 41 6.55 9.35 -8.12
C LEU A 41 6.22 9.96 -6.75
N LEU A 42 5.60 11.14 -6.71
CA LEU A 42 5.10 11.71 -5.46
C LEU A 42 4.05 10.77 -4.85
N HIS A 43 4.29 10.36 -3.61
CA HIS A 43 3.33 9.62 -2.80
C HIS A 43 2.74 10.55 -1.73
N PRO A 44 1.41 10.66 -1.57
CA PRO A 44 0.80 11.55 -0.58
C PRO A 44 1.27 11.32 0.86
N ALA A 45 1.60 10.08 1.23
CA ALA A 45 2.14 9.76 2.57
C ALA A 45 3.46 10.48 2.91
N THR A 46 4.20 10.98 1.92
CA THR A 46 5.45 11.75 2.13
C THR A 46 5.30 13.21 1.77
N ALA A 47 4.11 13.64 1.32
CA ALA A 47 3.85 15.03 1.01
C ALA A 47 3.68 15.85 2.30
N GLU A 48 4.25 17.05 2.33
CA GLU A 48 3.95 18.01 3.39
C GLU A 48 2.53 18.57 3.21
N PRO A 49 1.90 19.09 4.29
CA PRO A 49 0.55 19.63 4.21
C PRO A 49 0.40 20.66 3.09
N GLY A 50 -0.66 20.52 2.28
CA GLY A 50 -0.98 21.43 1.17
C GLY A 50 -0.23 21.16 -0.14
N VAL A 51 0.83 20.35 -0.15
CA VAL A 51 1.58 20.05 -1.38
C VAL A 51 0.71 19.35 -2.42
N THR A 52 -0.09 18.35 -2.01
CA THR A 52 -0.99 17.63 -2.93
C THR A 52 -2.08 18.53 -3.49
N ASP A 53 -2.59 19.46 -2.68
CA ASP A 53 -3.67 20.37 -3.08
C ASP A 53 -3.16 21.41 -4.07
N ALA A 54 -1.98 21.99 -3.80
CA ALA A 54 -1.32 22.92 -4.70
C ALA A 54 -1.07 22.28 -6.08
N TRP A 55 -0.56 21.04 -6.11
CA TRP A 55 -0.38 20.32 -7.36
C TRP A 55 -1.70 19.95 -8.06
N ALA A 56 -2.76 19.66 -7.30
CA ALA A 56 -4.07 19.36 -7.87
C ALA A 56 -4.63 20.59 -8.61
N LEU A 57 -4.43 21.79 -8.08
CA LEU A 57 -4.79 23.05 -8.74
C LEU A 57 -4.00 23.24 -10.03
N VAL A 58 -2.67 23.09 -9.99
CA VAL A 58 -1.82 23.22 -11.19
C VAL A 58 -2.24 22.24 -12.29
N LEU A 59 -2.50 20.98 -11.95
CA LEU A 59 -2.96 20.00 -12.93
C LEU A 59 -4.34 20.38 -13.51
N ALA A 60 -5.24 20.94 -12.70
CA ALA A 60 -6.54 21.40 -13.16
C ALA A 60 -6.43 22.61 -14.11
N ASP A 61 -5.57 23.59 -13.80
CA ASP A 61 -5.33 24.78 -14.63
C ASP A 61 -4.80 24.42 -16.03
N TYR A 62 -3.99 23.35 -16.12
CA TYR A 62 -3.48 22.80 -17.37
C TYR A 62 -4.39 21.73 -18.00
N GLU A 63 -5.60 21.51 -17.46
CA GLU A 63 -6.58 20.49 -17.90
C GLU A 63 -5.98 19.05 -17.97
N LEU A 64 -5.02 18.75 -17.09
CA LEU A 64 -4.31 17.48 -17.04
C LEU A 64 -5.01 16.47 -16.12
N ILE A 65 -5.67 15.49 -16.73
CA ILE A 65 -6.30 14.38 -16.00
C ILE A 65 -5.25 13.33 -15.62
N GLN A 66 -5.16 13.01 -14.33
CA GLN A 66 -4.26 11.95 -13.87
C GLN A 66 -4.76 10.57 -14.33
N PRO A 67 -3.85 9.67 -14.75
CA PRO A 67 -4.22 8.31 -15.18
C PRO A 67 -4.73 7.42 -14.03
N PHE A 68 -4.50 7.83 -12.79
CA PHE A 68 -5.00 7.24 -11.55
C PHE A 68 -4.96 8.32 -10.45
N SER A 69 -5.67 8.10 -9.34
CA SER A 69 -5.71 9.02 -8.21
C SER A 69 -4.38 9.08 -7.46
N GLN A 70 -3.37 9.74 -8.05
CA GLN A 70 -2.05 9.87 -7.43
C GLN A 70 -2.10 10.83 -6.24
N LEU A 71 -2.56 12.07 -6.45
CA LEU A 71 -2.58 13.11 -5.40
C LEU A 71 -3.66 12.86 -4.35
N GLN A 72 -4.76 12.23 -4.76
CA GLN A 72 -5.88 11.86 -3.89
C GLN A 72 -5.77 10.42 -3.38
N ARG A 73 -4.60 9.77 -3.51
CA ARG A 73 -4.41 8.41 -2.99
C ARG A 73 -4.61 8.44 -1.47
N PRO A 74 -5.50 7.59 -0.91
CA PRO A 74 -5.67 7.50 0.53
C PRO A 74 -4.35 7.19 1.24
N VAL A 75 -4.08 7.90 2.32
CA VAL A 75 -2.93 7.66 3.19
C VAL A 75 -3.41 6.94 4.44
N HIS A 76 -2.81 5.79 4.71
CA HIS A 76 -3.15 4.97 5.87
C HIS A 76 -1.97 4.85 6.82
N ALA A 77 -2.26 4.58 8.09
CA ALA A 77 -1.27 4.30 9.11
C ALA A 77 -1.83 3.32 10.15
N PHE A 78 -0.93 2.59 10.79
CA PHE A 78 -1.20 1.90 12.03
C PHE A 78 -1.47 2.93 13.12
N THR A 79 -2.50 2.66 13.92
CA THR A 79 -2.74 3.42 15.16
C THR A 79 -1.64 3.13 16.17
N GLU A 80 -1.47 4.03 17.14
CA GLU A 80 -0.50 3.84 18.22
C GLU A 80 -0.75 2.53 19.00
N ALA A 81 -2.02 2.18 19.23
CA ALA A 81 -2.39 0.94 19.91
C ALA A 81 -2.02 -0.32 19.11
N GLU A 82 -2.16 -0.30 17.78
CA GLU A 82 -1.76 -1.42 16.92
C GLU A 82 -0.24 -1.59 16.91
N ARG A 83 0.52 -0.49 16.88
CA ARG A 83 1.99 -0.52 16.99
C ARG A 83 2.43 -1.07 18.34
N ALA A 84 1.87 -0.55 19.43
CA ALA A 84 2.24 -0.94 20.79
C ALA A 84 1.91 -2.41 21.09
N SER A 85 0.77 -2.90 20.59
CA SER A 85 0.38 -4.30 20.80
C SER A 85 0.98 -5.28 19.78
N GLY A 86 1.51 -4.79 18.66
CA GLY A 86 1.97 -5.62 17.54
C GLY A 86 0.82 -6.37 16.85
N VAL A 87 -0.42 -5.87 16.94
CA VAL A 87 -1.60 -6.56 16.39
C VAL A 87 -2.54 -5.58 15.71
N PHE A 88 -2.81 -5.80 14.43
CA PHE A 88 -3.83 -5.11 13.64
C PHE A 88 -5.15 -5.86 13.72
N ARG A 89 -6.15 -5.28 14.40
CA ARG A 89 -7.45 -5.93 14.68
C ARG A 89 -8.59 -5.48 13.78
N ARG A 90 -8.36 -4.59 12.82
CA ARG A 90 -9.43 -4.05 11.97
C ARG A 90 -10.11 -5.10 11.08
N LEU A 91 -9.45 -6.24 10.85
CA LEU A 91 -9.98 -7.37 10.08
C LEU A 91 -10.72 -8.40 10.94
N ASP A 92 -10.67 -8.27 12.27
CA ASP A 92 -11.11 -9.34 13.17
C ASP A 92 -12.62 -9.58 13.04
N GLY A 93 -12.99 -10.83 12.77
CA GLY A 93 -14.38 -11.25 12.55
C GLY A 93 -14.99 -10.77 11.23
N LYS A 94 -14.21 -10.20 10.30
CA LYS A 94 -14.68 -9.81 8.97
C LYS A 94 -14.61 -10.97 7.99
N GLU A 95 -15.41 -10.92 6.93
CA GLU A 95 -15.35 -11.85 5.81
C GLU A 95 -14.64 -11.17 4.64
N ALA A 96 -13.71 -11.89 3.99
CA ALA A 96 -13.07 -11.42 2.76
C ALA A 96 -13.33 -12.41 1.61
N PRO A 97 -13.43 -11.94 0.36
CA PRO A 97 -13.46 -12.82 -0.81
C PRO A 97 -12.22 -13.74 -0.81
N LEU A 98 -12.44 -15.05 -0.92
CA LEU A 98 -11.36 -16.04 -0.92
C LEU A 98 -10.36 -15.76 -2.04
N ALA A 99 -10.85 -15.31 -3.21
CA ALA A 99 -10.01 -14.91 -4.33
C ALA A 99 -9.02 -13.79 -3.97
N LYS A 100 -9.42 -12.78 -3.17
CA LYS A 100 -8.54 -11.68 -2.74
C LYS A 100 -7.44 -12.18 -1.80
N VAL A 101 -7.78 -13.10 -0.88
CA VAL A 101 -6.80 -13.74 0.01
C VAL A 101 -5.82 -14.61 -0.78
N LEU A 102 -6.30 -15.41 -1.73
CA LEU A 102 -5.43 -16.22 -2.59
C LEU A 102 -4.50 -15.37 -3.45
N ALA A 103 -4.99 -14.24 -3.97
CA ALA A 103 -4.20 -13.28 -4.75
C ALA A 103 -3.12 -12.53 -3.93
N LEU A 104 -3.11 -12.66 -2.60
CA LEU A 104 -1.97 -12.19 -1.80
C LEU A 104 -0.68 -12.94 -2.12
N ARG A 105 -0.78 -14.18 -2.63
CA ARG A 105 0.39 -14.97 -3.03
C ARG A 105 1.21 -14.30 -4.13
N ASP A 106 0.53 -13.70 -5.10
CA ASP A 106 1.16 -12.94 -6.19
C ASP A 106 1.74 -11.61 -5.70
N ARG A 107 1.38 -11.19 -4.47
CA ARG A 107 1.83 -9.96 -3.79
C ARG A 107 2.90 -10.24 -2.72
N GLY A 108 3.51 -11.41 -2.76
CA GLY A 108 4.64 -11.77 -1.89
C GLY A 108 4.24 -12.33 -0.52
N TRP A 109 2.98 -12.69 -0.32
CA TRP A 109 2.56 -13.46 0.85
C TRP A 109 2.76 -14.96 0.60
N ALA A 110 3.31 -15.66 1.58
CA ALA A 110 3.44 -17.11 1.57
C ALA A 110 2.45 -17.73 2.56
N PRO A 111 1.88 -18.92 2.28
CA PRO A 111 1.14 -19.65 3.30
C PRO A 111 2.06 -20.00 4.48
N GLY A 112 1.49 -19.99 5.69
CA GLY A 112 2.17 -20.49 6.89
C GLY A 112 2.33 -22.01 6.91
N GLU A 113 2.40 -22.59 8.10
CA GLU A 113 2.48 -24.04 8.25
C GLU A 113 1.13 -24.70 7.92
N PHE A 114 1.19 -25.87 7.28
CA PHE A 114 -0.01 -26.64 6.98
C PHE A 114 -0.46 -27.42 8.22
N ASP A 115 -1.59 -27.01 8.79
CA ASP A 115 -2.23 -27.74 9.90
C ASP A 115 -2.90 -29.01 9.33
N ARG A 116 -2.74 -30.15 10.00
CA ARG A 116 -3.39 -31.43 9.65
C ARG A 116 -4.47 -31.86 10.66
N GLU A 117 -4.54 -31.23 11.81
CA GLU A 117 -5.33 -31.66 12.96
C GLU A 117 -6.58 -30.78 13.13
N HIS A 118 -6.47 -29.45 12.94
CA HIS A 118 -7.57 -28.51 13.18
C HIS A 118 -8.28 -28.04 11.90
N GLY A 119 -8.93 -28.98 11.21
CA GLY A 119 -9.72 -28.68 10.01
C GLY A 119 -8.90 -28.64 8.72
N SER A 120 -7.65 -29.13 8.77
CA SER A 120 -6.67 -29.30 7.71
C SER A 120 -6.55 -28.15 6.70
N GLY A 121 -5.45 -27.41 6.72
CA GLY A 121 -5.23 -26.30 5.80
C GLY A 121 -4.18 -25.32 6.27
N TYR A 122 -3.96 -24.29 5.46
CA TYR A 122 -3.21 -23.11 5.87
C TYR A 122 -4.16 -22.16 6.60
N HIS A 123 -3.82 -21.81 7.85
CA HIS A 123 -4.62 -20.91 8.68
C HIS A 123 -4.07 -19.48 8.71
N ASP A 124 -2.97 -19.23 8.01
CA ASP A 124 -2.33 -17.94 7.96
C ASP A 124 -1.53 -17.76 6.67
N LEU A 125 -1.29 -16.48 6.36
CA LEU A 125 -0.32 -16.07 5.35
C LEU A 125 0.68 -15.11 5.97
N VAL A 126 1.95 -15.24 5.58
CA VAL A 126 3.06 -14.42 6.06
C VAL A 126 3.65 -13.61 4.92
N ARG A 127 3.82 -12.30 5.12
CA ARG A 127 4.59 -11.42 4.22
C ARG A 127 5.84 -10.92 4.93
N GLY A 128 7.00 -11.30 4.42
CA GLY A 128 8.27 -10.72 4.84
C GLY A 128 8.43 -9.30 4.28
N LEU A 129 8.91 -8.38 5.13
CA LEU A 129 9.26 -7.03 4.71
C LEU A 129 10.66 -7.01 4.06
N PRO A 130 10.90 -6.13 3.08
CA PRO A 130 12.21 -6.02 2.43
C PRO A 130 13.36 -5.83 3.42
N ALA A 131 14.53 -6.34 3.06
CA ALA A 131 15.77 -6.25 3.85
C ALA A 131 15.66 -6.84 5.28
N GLY A 132 14.76 -7.80 5.50
CA GLY A 132 14.65 -8.49 6.80
C GLY A 132 14.10 -7.59 7.91
N ARG A 133 13.38 -6.52 7.55
CA ARG A 133 12.82 -5.55 8.50
C ARG A 133 11.60 -6.06 9.29
N GLY A 134 11.32 -7.35 9.23
CA GLY A 134 10.17 -7.95 9.91
C GLY A 134 9.20 -8.67 8.98
N SER A 135 8.01 -8.95 9.49
CA SER A 135 6.94 -9.63 8.78
C SER A 135 5.56 -9.24 9.28
N LEU A 136 4.56 -9.46 8.43
CA LEU A 136 3.15 -9.45 8.78
C LEU A 136 2.62 -10.88 8.66
N GLN A 137 1.78 -11.30 9.60
CA GLN A 137 1.09 -12.59 9.55
C GLN A 137 -0.42 -12.39 9.64
N LEU A 138 -1.13 -12.64 8.55
CA LEU A 138 -2.58 -12.58 8.46
C LEU A 138 -3.17 -13.90 8.95
N HIS A 139 -3.91 -13.87 10.05
CA HIS A 139 -4.58 -15.05 10.59
C HIS A 139 -5.98 -15.20 10.01
N LEU A 140 -6.34 -16.43 9.65
CA LEU A 140 -7.62 -16.79 9.06
C LEU A 140 -8.50 -17.52 10.09
N GLY A 141 -9.80 -17.32 9.98
CA GLY A 141 -10.81 -18.00 10.80
C GLY A 141 -11.05 -19.45 10.39
N ALA A 142 -10.64 -19.84 9.18
CA ALA A 142 -10.75 -21.19 8.67
C ALA A 142 -9.54 -21.55 7.80
N GLY A 143 -9.21 -22.84 7.72
CA GLY A 143 -8.10 -23.33 6.91
C GLY A 143 -8.39 -23.25 5.41
N ILE A 144 -7.34 -23.00 4.62
CA ILE A 144 -7.33 -23.12 3.16
C ILE A 144 -6.56 -24.38 2.79
N ALA A 145 -7.26 -25.42 2.32
CA ALA A 145 -6.65 -26.65 1.84
C ALA A 145 -6.58 -26.70 0.29
N PRO A 146 -5.48 -27.21 -0.29
CA PRO A 146 -5.41 -27.50 -1.73
C PRO A 146 -6.56 -28.41 -2.18
N GLY A 147 -7.25 -28.07 -3.26
CA GLY A 147 -8.31 -28.90 -3.87
C GLY A 147 -9.70 -28.82 -3.20
N VAL A 148 -9.83 -28.23 -2.00
CA VAL A 148 -11.10 -28.09 -1.27
C VAL A 148 -11.75 -26.70 -1.47
N SER A 149 -11.00 -25.74 -2.02
CA SER A 149 -11.42 -24.34 -2.16
C SER A 149 -12.49 -24.07 -3.22
N GLY A 150 -12.91 -25.08 -3.99
CA GLY A 150 -13.82 -24.89 -5.14
C GLY A 150 -15.23 -24.39 -4.77
N TYR A 151 -15.66 -24.52 -3.51
CA TYR A 151 -17.02 -24.17 -3.08
C TYR A 151 -17.11 -22.92 -2.19
N ARG A 152 -16.00 -22.47 -1.60
CA ARG A 152 -15.99 -21.37 -0.63
C ARG A 152 -15.75 -20.03 -1.34
N LYS A 153 -16.70 -19.09 -1.23
CA LYS A 153 -16.59 -17.75 -1.83
C LYS A 153 -15.86 -16.75 -0.93
N THR A 154 -16.07 -16.82 0.38
CA THR A 154 -15.47 -15.93 1.38
C THR A 154 -14.79 -16.72 2.48
N ILE A 155 -13.90 -16.08 3.22
CA ILE A 155 -13.22 -16.66 4.36
C ILE A 155 -13.22 -15.67 5.52
N PRO A 156 -13.51 -16.12 6.76
CA PRO A 156 -13.39 -15.28 7.92
C PRO A 156 -11.93 -14.90 8.14
N LEU A 157 -11.70 -13.64 8.45
CA LEU A 157 -10.43 -13.07 8.85
C LEU A 157 -10.38 -12.92 10.37
N LYS A 158 -9.19 -13.07 10.94
CA LYS A 158 -8.89 -12.73 12.33
C LYS A 158 -8.04 -11.46 12.34
N HIS A 159 -7.02 -11.39 13.20
CA HIS A 159 -6.09 -10.28 13.28
C HIS A 159 -4.87 -10.49 12.36
N VAL A 160 -4.06 -9.43 12.23
CA VAL A 160 -2.71 -9.52 11.64
C VAL A 160 -1.69 -9.29 12.75
N THR A 161 -0.75 -10.22 12.92
CA THR A 161 0.41 -10.02 13.80
C THR A 161 1.48 -9.23 13.06
N LEU A 162 1.99 -8.21 13.73
CA LEU A 162 3.01 -7.29 13.23
C LEU A 162 4.32 -7.59 13.96
N THR A 163 5.38 -7.91 13.22
CA THR A 163 6.69 -8.20 13.80
C THR A 163 7.75 -7.41 13.06
N PHE A 164 8.12 -6.23 13.55
CA PHE A 164 9.19 -5.42 12.97
C PHE A 164 9.95 -4.67 14.08
N PRO A 165 11.29 -4.50 13.95
CA PRO A 165 12.14 -3.98 15.01
C PRO A 165 12.13 -2.45 15.13
N ALA A 166 11.57 -1.74 14.14
CA ALA A 166 11.53 -0.30 14.07
C ALA A 166 10.31 0.20 13.29
N ALA A 167 10.04 1.50 13.37
CA ALA A 167 9.02 2.15 12.55
C ALA A 167 9.31 1.96 11.05
N LEU A 168 8.26 1.68 10.29
CA LEU A 168 8.31 1.60 8.84
C LEU A 168 8.36 3.00 8.23
N ASP A 169 8.87 3.12 7.00
CA ASP A 169 8.71 4.36 6.26
C ASP A 169 7.23 4.59 5.91
N ARG A 170 6.84 5.86 5.79
CA ARG A 170 5.43 6.29 5.62
C ARG A 170 4.76 5.67 4.38
N ILE A 171 5.52 5.42 3.31
CA ILE A 171 4.97 4.81 2.08
C ILE A 171 4.70 3.34 2.34
N THR A 172 5.71 2.58 2.76
CA THR A 172 5.57 1.15 3.04
C THR A 172 4.43 0.89 4.02
N GLU A 173 4.33 1.69 5.08
CA GLU A 173 3.24 1.58 6.02
C GLU A 173 1.86 1.81 5.39
N SER A 174 1.68 2.92 4.68
CA SER A 174 0.40 3.25 4.05
C SER A 174 -0.04 2.16 3.07
N GLU A 175 0.89 1.62 2.29
CA GLU A 175 0.61 0.59 1.30
C GLU A 175 0.28 -0.76 1.94
N LEU A 176 0.93 -1.13 3.04
CA LEU A 176 0.60 -2.35 3.78
C LEU A 176 -0.80 -2.26 4.41
N VAL A 177 -1.13 -1.12 5.04
CA VAL A 177 -2.46 -0.94 5.63
C VAL A 177 -3.54 -0.90 4.53
N ALA A 178 -3.27 -0.23 3.41
CA ALA A 178 -4.18 -0.22 2.26
C ALA A 178 -4.41 -1.64 1.70
N GLU A 179 -3.36 -2.45 1.55
CA GLU A 179 -3.49 -3.83 1.07
C GLU A 179 -4.34 -4.69 2.00
N LEU A 180 -4.15 -4.57 3.32
CA LEU A 180 -4.93 -5.28 4.32
C LEU A 180 -6.40 -4.86 4.31
N LEU A 181 -6.67 -3.55 4.27
CA LEU A 181 -8.04 -3.02 4.22
C LEU A 181 -8.74 -3.40 2.91
N GLY A 182 -8.00 -3.45 1.79
CA GLY A 182 -8.53 -3.84 0.48
C GLY A 182 -9.02 -5.29 0.39
N LEU A 183 -8.74 -6.13 1.40
CA LEU A 183 -9.38 -7.45 1.54
C LEU A 183 -10.88 -7.36 1.84
N LEU A 184 -11.33 -6.23 2.40
CA LEU A 184 -12.71 -5.99 2.81
C LEU A 184 -13.54 -5.23 1.78
N ASP A 185 -12.90 -4.65 0.78
CA ASP A 185 -13.60 -3.97 -0.31
C ASP A 185 -14.47 -4.98 -1.09
N ASP A 186 -15.52 -4.51 -1.76
CA ASP A 186 -16.38 -5.32 -2.61
C ASP A 186 -15.68 -5.85 -3.89
#